data_AF-A0AAJ2IWR8-F1
#
_entry.id   AF-A0AAJ2IWR8-F1
#
_cell.length_a   1.000
_cell.length_b   1.000
_cell.length_c   1.000
_cell.angle_alpha   90.00
_cell.angle_beta   90.00
_cell.angle_gamma   90.00
#
_symmetry.space_group_name_H-M   'P 1'
#
loop_
_entity.id
_entity.type
_entity.pdbx_description
1 polymer ?
#
loop_
_entity_poly.entity_id
_entity_poly.type
_entity_poly.pdbx_seq_one_letter_code
_entity_poly.pdbx_strand_id
1 'polypeptide(L)'
;MKSLVYQDLKGRPIYLTEEFDFFQESLLELLRQPFREGEDLSLDAPKQEELQLFVQKQLYYQVPKWLKMQEKYYEQGKNLLDLNWNKSYWSPPGLNLLTFDFSDDTPESFFQVDTPLEKYYHSFYESFQLQEHEKLHTPSFYAIIKDKNKVKNGEWNGKKT
;
A
#
# COMPACT_ATOMS: atom_id res chain seq x y z
N MET A 1 21.19 -5.69 0.13
CA MET A 1 19.84 -6.25 -0.05
C MET A 1 18.81 -5.12 -0.10
N LYS A 2 17.72 -5.28 -0.86
CA LYS A 2 16.57 -4.37 -0.82
C LYS A 2 15.37 -5.13 -0.26
N SER A 3 14.70 -4.56 0.73
CA SER A 3 13.59 -5.20 1.44
C SER A 3 12.51 -4.16 1.76
N LEU A 4 11.35 -4.62 2.26
CA LEU A 4 10.21 -3.76 2.61
C LEU A 4 9.86 -2.73 1.51
N VAL A 5 9.42 -3.25 0.36
CA VAL A 5 9.24 -2.45 -0.85
C VAL A 5 7.84 -1.82 -0.87
N TYR A 6 7.79 -0.53 -1.21
CA TYR A 6 6.58 0.22 -1.53
C TYR A 6 6.78 0.97 -2.85
N GLN A 7 5.70 1.44 -3.46
CA GLN A 7 5.73 2.22 -4.71
C GLN A 7 4.80 3.43 -4.66
N ASP A 8 5.17 4.49 -5.36
CA ASP A 8 4.26 5.61 -5.60
C ASP A 8 3.33 5.36 -6.79
N LEU A 9 2.39 6.28 -7.02
CA LEU A 9 1.48 6.24 -8.18
C LEU A 9 2.20 6.31 -9.54
N LYS A 10 3.44 6.81 -9.57
CA LYS A 10 4.30 6.87 -10.75
C LYS A 10 5.04 5.55 -11.00
N GLY A 11 4.96 4.59 -10.07
CA GLY A 11 5.67 3.31 -10.11
C GLY A 11 7.11 3.38 -9.60
N ARG A 12 7.51 4.46 -8.93
CA ARG A 12 8.84 4.60 -8.34
C ARG A 12 8.88 3.86 -7.00
N PRO A 13 9.78 2.89 -6.81
CA PRO A 13 9.85 2.14 -5.57
C PRO A 13 10.64 2.88 -4.49
N ILE A 14 10.28 2.61 -3.24
CA ILE A 14 11.07 2.90 -2.04
C ILE A 14 11.23 1.60 -1.25
N TYR A 15 12.36 1.44 -0.57
CA TYR A 15 12.75 0.19 0.08
C TYR A 15 13.80 0.44 1.16
N LEU A 16 13.88 -0.48 2.11
CA LEU A 16 15.02 -0.57 3.01
C LEU A 16 16.22 -1.12 2.26
N THR A 17 17.40 -0.57 2.55
CA THR A 17 18.68 -1.03 1.99
C THR A 17 19.58 -1.44 3.13
N GLU A 18 20.04 -2.68 3.10
CA GLU A 18 20.93 -3.26 4.11
C GLU A 18 22.13 -3.91 3.44
N GLU A 19 23.30 -3.72 4.00
CA GLU A 19 24.52 -4.44 3.63
C GLU A 19 24.66 -5.65 4.54
N PHE A 20 25.08 -6.78 3.97
CA PHE A 20 25.30 -8.00 4.72
C PHE A 20 26.49 -8.76 4.12
N ASP A 21 27.20 -9.49 4.97
CA ASP A 21 28.31 -10.30 4.53
C ASP A 21 27.80 -11.60 3.88
N PHE A 22 28.23 -11.83 2.65
CA PHE A 22 27.88 -13.06 1.95
C PHE A 22 28.42 -14.29 2.69
N PHE A 23 27.62 -15.35 2.77
CA PHE A 23 27.93 -16.64 3.44
C PHE A 23 27.98 -16.63 4.98
N GLN A 24 27.74 -15.49 5.66
CA GLN A 24 27.62 -15.49 7.13
C GLN A 24 26.19 -15.75 7.61
N GLU A 25 25.21 -15.29 6.83
CA GLU A 25 23.79 -15.42 7.15
C GLU A 25 23.01 -16.14 6.04
N SER A 26 21.87 -16.71 6.39
CA SER A 26 20.95 -17.27 5.39
C SER A 26 20.27 -16.14 4.63
N LEU A 27 20.63 -15.98 3.35
CA LEU A 27 20.02 -15.00 2.44
C LEU A 27 18.48 -15.09 2.45
N LEU A 28 17.94 -16.30 2.52
CA LEU A 28 16.50 -16.55 2.55
C LEU A 28 15.85 -16.00 3.84
N GLU A 29 16.55 -16.11 4.97
CA GLU A 29 16.07 -15.58 6.25
C GLU A 29 16.11 -14.05 6.29
N LEU A 30 17.17 -13.46 5.73
CA LEU A 30 17.27 -12.01 5.51
C LEU A 30 16.13 -11.48 4.62
N LEU A 31 15.84 -12.16 3.50
CA LEU A 31 14.73 -11.78 2.62
C LEU A 31 13.35 -11.91 3.27
N ARG A 32 13.21 -12.80 4.27
CA ARG A 32 11.96 -13.01 5.01
C ARG A 32 11.77 -12.06 6.19
N GLN A 33 12.83 -11.40 6.62
CA GLN A 33 12.83 -10.54 7.80
C GLN A 33 11.67 -9.51 7.81
N PRO A 34 11.35 -8.79 6.72
CA PRO A 34 10.21 -7.85 6.71
C PRO A 34 8.85 -8.50 6.95
N PHE A 35 8.75 -9.83 6.83
CA PHE A 35 7.52 -10.59 6.92
C PHE A 35 7.41 -11.39 8.23
N ARG A 36 8.42 -11.34 9.11
CA ARG A 36 8.37 -12.02 10.39
C ARG A 36 7.43 -11.31 11.37
N GLU A 37 6.80 -12.09 12.23
CA GLU A 37 5.94 -11.56 13.29
C GLU A 37 6.78 -10.84 14.36
N GLY A 38 6.31 -9.67 14.80
CA GLY A 38 6.96 -8.88 15.85
C GLY A 38 8.15 -8.03 15.39
N GLU A 39 8.49 -8.05 14.10
CA GLU A 39 9.57 -7.25 13.52
C GLU A 39 9.11 -5.80 13.32
N ASP A 40 9.73 -4.85 14.04
CA ASP A 40 9.43 -3.41 13.98
C ASP A 40 10.28 -2.71 12.91
N LEU A 41 10.15 -3.16 11.66
CA LEU A 41 10.76 -2.47 10.52
C LEU A 41 9.78 -1.46 9.93
N SER A 42 10.30 -0.28 9.62
CA SER A 42 9.56 0.76 8.94
C SER A 42 10.50 1.61 8.10
N LEU A 43 9.93 2.29 7.12
CA LEU A 43 10.62 3.31 6.33
C LEU A 43 9.88 4.65 6.46
N ASP A 44 10.63 5.73 6.49
CA ASP A 44 10.06 7.06 6.42
C ASP A 44 9.51 7.30 5.01
N ALA A 45 8.21 7.59 4.93
CA ALA A 45 7.52 7.82 3.67
C ALA A 45 7.88 9.22 3.14
N PRO A 46 8.55 9.33 1.97
CA PRO A 46 8.82 10.65 1.41
C PRO A 46 7.52 11.36 1.08
N LYS A 47 7.45 12.66 1.39
CA LYS A 47 6.29 13.48 0.99
C LYS A 47 6.16 13.50 -0.52
N GLN A 48 4.94 13.32 -1.00
CA GLN A 48 4.61 13.36 -2.42
C GLN A 48 4.00 14.73 -2.75
N GLU A 49 4.86 15.66 -3.14
CA GLU A 49 4.42 17.00 -3.53
C GLU A 49 3.81 17.02 -4.93
N GLU A 50 2.90 17.96 -5.16
CA GLU A 50 2.29 18.26 -6.46
C GLU A 50 1.58 17.07 -7.14
N LEU A 51 1.07 16.09 -6.37
CA LEU A 51 0.35 14.95 -6.93
C LEU A 51 -0.86 15.38 -7.78
N GLN A 52 -1.62 16.37 -7.32
CA GLN A 52 -2.77 16.87 -8.07
C GLN A 52 -2.36 17.41 -9.44
N LEU A 53 -1.33 18.27 -9.48
CA LEU A 53 -0.80 18.83 -10.72
C LEU A 53 -0.25 17.73 -11.64
N PHE A 54 0.42 16.73 -11.07
CA PHE A 54 0.89 15.58 -11.81
C PHE A 54 -0.28 14.86 -12.48
N VAL A 55 -1.34 14.47 -11.74
CA VAL A 55 -2.51 13.76 -12.29
C VAL A 55 -3.23 14.61 -13.34
N GLN A 56 -3.42 15.91 -13.10
CA GLN A 56 -3.99 16.84 -14.07
C GLN A 56 -3.20 16.86 -15.39
N LYS A 57 -1.86 16.93 -15.32
CA LYS A 57 -1.00 16.85 -16.52
C LYS A 57 -1.17 15.51 -17.24
N GLN A 58 -1.25 14.39 -16.52
CA GLN A 58 -1.45 13.08 -17.13
C GLN A 58 -2.79 12.99 -17.88
N LEU A 59 -3.85 13.56 -17.33
CA LEU A 59 -5.16 13.62 -17.98
C LEU A 59 -5.15 14.58 -19.18
N TYR A 60 -4.54 15.76 -19.04
CA TYR A 60 -4.41 16.74 -20.11
C TYR A 60 -3.65 16.17 -21.33
N TYR A 61 -2.54 15.47 -21.08
CA TYR A 61 -1.77 14.79 -22.12
C TYR A 61 -2.39 13.46 -22.57
N GLN A 62 -3.58 13.11 -22.07
CA GLN A 62 -4.32 11.91 -22.48
C GLN A 62 -3.53 10.62 -22.30
N VAL A 63 -2.75 10.54 -21.21
CA VAL A 63 -1.94 9.34 -20.94
C VAL A 63 -2.88 8.15 -20.70
N PRO A 64 -2.79 7.06 -21.49
CA PRO A 64 -3.81 6.00 -21.50
C PRO A 64 -4.09 5.38 -20.13
N LYS A 65 -3.06 5.19 -19.29
CA LYS A 65 -3.20 4.67 -17.92
C LYS A 65 -4.16 5.54 -17.09
N TRP A 66 -3.99 6.85 -17.16
CA TRP A 66 -4.75 7.82 -16.36
C TRP A 66 -6.14 8.09 -16.92
N LEU A 67 -6.31 8.02 -18.25
CA LEU A 67 -7.64 8.07 -18.86
C LEU A 67 -8.52 6.89 -18.45
N LYS A 68 -7.99 5.66 -18.49
CA LYS A 68 -8.71 4.47 -18.00
C LYS A 68 -9.07 4.58 -16.52
N MET A 69 -8.19 5.19 -15.73
CA MET A 69 -8.47 5.44 -14.32
C MET A 69 -9.58 6.48 -14.15
N GLN A 70 -9.56 7.58 -14.90
CA GLN A 70 -10.64 8.57 -14.91
C GLN A 70 -11.98 7.96 -15.33
N GLU A 71 -11.97 7.11 -16.36
CA GLU A 71 -13.14 6.38 -16.86
C GLU A 71 -13.77 5.54 -15.74
N LYS A 72 -12.99 4.72 -15.03
CA LYS A 72 -13.45 3.96 -13.86
C LYS A 72 -14.08 4.86 -12.78
N TYR A 73 -13.54 6.06 -12.56
CA TYR A 73 -14.13 7.01 -11.61
C TYR A 73 -15.46 7.58 -12.12
N TYR A 74 -15.55 7.91 -13.41
CA TYR A 74 -16.79 8.39 -14.01
C TYR A 74 -17.90 7.35 -14.03
N GLU A 75 -17.58 6.06 -14.21
CA GLU A 75 -18.54 4.95 -14.08
C GLU A 75 -19.19 4.92 -12.69
N GLN A 76 -18.47 5.36 -11.66
CA GLN A 76 -18.97 5.49 -10.29
C GLN A 76 -19.63 6.86 -10.00
N GLY A 77 -19.76 7.73 -11.00
CA GLY A 77 -20.27 9.10 -10.83
C GLY A 77 -19.31 10.01 -10.05
N LYS A 78 -18.02 9.68 -10.00
CA LYS A 78 -16.97 10.43 -9.27
C LYS A 78 -15.95 11.03 -10.25
N ASN A 79 -15.13 11.97 -9.79
CA ASN A 79 -13.98 12.46 -10.54
C ASN A 79 -12.67 12.09 -9.81
N LEU A 80 -11.67 11.61 -10.53
CA LEU A 80 -10.34 11.31 -9.96
C LEU A 80 -9.74 12.55 -9.29
N LEU A 81 -9.95 13.74 -9.86
CA LEU A 81 -9.37 14.98 -9.35
C LEU A 81 -10.01 15.46 -8.03
N ASP A 82 -11.14 14.90 -7.61
CA ASP A 82 -11.82 15.21 -6.36
C ASP A 82 -11.20 14.48 -5.15
N LEU A 83 -10.25 13.57 -5.40
CA LEU A 83 -9.52 12.89 -4.33
C LEU A 83 -8.63 13.86 -3.53
N ASN A 84 -8.31 13.46 -2.30
CA ASN A 84 -7.39 14.22 -1.46
C ASN A 84 -5.92 13.97 -1.85
N TRP A 85 -5.44 14.79 -2.79
CA TRP A 85 -4.06 14.75 -3.28
C TRP A 85 -3.00 15.33 -2.34
N ASN A 86 -3.40 15.85 -1.17
CA ASN A 86 -2.44 16.24 -0.13
C ASN A 86 -1.93 15.03 0.66
N LYS A 87 -2.64 13.89 0.60
CA LYS A 87 -2.17 12.61 1.15
C LYS A 87 -1.03 12.03 0.32
N SER A 88 -0.16 11.26 0.97
CA SER A 88 0.85 10.45 0.28
C SER A 88 0.28 9.10 -0.12
N TYR A 89 0.31 8.79 -1.42
CA TYR A 89 -0.17 7.56 -2.04
C TYR A 89 1.00 6.58 -2.24
N TRP A 90 1.49 6.04 -1.14
CA TRP A 90 2.44 4.92 -1.13
C TRP A 90 1.69 3.60 -0.99
N SER A 91 1.93 2.66 -1.89
CA SER A 91 1.27 1.35 -1.85
C SER A 91 2.26 0.19 -1.82
N PRO A 92 1.88 -0.93 -1.19
CA PRO A 92 2.56 -2.19 -1.41
C PRO A 92 2.52 -2.57 -2.89
N PRO A 93 3.54 -3.27 -3.41
CA PRO A 93 3.53 -3.81 -4.77
C PRO A 93 2.27 -4.62 -5.02
N GLY A 94 1.63 -4.39 -6.17
CA GLY A 94 0.38 -5.06 -6.56
C GLY A 94 -0.90 -4.40 -6.04
N LEU A 95 -0.84 -3.47 -5.08
CA LEU A 95 -2.01 -2.75 -4.60
C LEU A 95 -2.23 -1.42 -5.34
N ASN A 96 -3.38 -1.28 -6.01
CA ASN A 96 -3.81 -0.01 -6.61
C ASN A 96 -4.74 0.77 -5.66
N LEU A 97 -4.18 1.71 -4.90
CA LEU A 97 -4.93 2.52 -3.93
C LEU A 97 -6.07 3.36 -4.52
N LEU A 98 -6.05 3.62 -5.83
CA LEU A 98 -7.04 4.48 -6.48
C LEU A 98 -8.30 3.71 -6.89
N THR A 99 -8.28 2.39 -6.94
CA THR A 99 -9.42 1.62 -7.44
C THR A 99 -9.75 0.40 -6.59
N PHE A 100 -8.99 0.15 -5.52
CA PHE A 100 -9.12 -1.04 -4.68
C PHE A 100 -10.50 -1.24 -4.05
N ASP A 101 -11.25 -0.16 -3.77
CA ASP A 101 -12.55 -0.20 -3.09
C ASP A 101 -13.74 -0.47 -4.01
N PHE A 102 -13.60 -0.29 -5.32
CA PHE A 102 -14.73 -0.41 -6.26
C PHE A 102 -14.41 -1.09 -7.58
N SER A 103 -13.15 -1.41 -7.87
CA SER A 103 -12.80 -2.20 -9.06
C SER A 103 -12.30 -3.57 -8.65
N ASP A 104 -12.84 -4.60 -9.30
CA ASP A 104 -12.29 -5.96 -9.29
C ASP A 104 -11.02 -6.01 -10.16
N ASP A 105 -10.01 -5.23 -9.78
CA ASP A 105 -8.66 -5.38 -10.31
C ASP A 105 -8.10 -6.67 -9.71
N THR A 106 -8.38 -7.81 -10.34
CA THR A 106 -7.72 -9.07 -9.98
C THR A 106 -6.22 -8.84 -10.14
N PRO A 107 -5.41 -8.95 -9.07
CA PRO A 107 -3.98 -8.77 -9.22
C PRO A 107 -3.48 -9.84 -10.20
N GLU A 108 -2.73 -9.41 -11.20
CA GLU A 108 -2.14 -10.33 -12.19
C GLU A 108 -1.40 -11.45 -11.43
N SER A 109 -1.74 -12.71 -11.68
CA SER A 109 -1.22 -13.85 -10.92
C SER A 109 0.27 -14.08 -11.25
N PHE A 110 1.14 -13.28 -10.65
CA PHE A 110 2.58 -13.45 -10.73
C PHE A 110 3.22 -13.41 -9.34
N PHE A 111 2.55 -14.02 -8.36
CA PHE A 111 3.11 -14.17 -7.02
C PHE A 111 3.79 -15.53 -6.90
N GLN A 112 5.03 -15.54 -6.41
CA GLN A 112 5.71 -16.74 -5.91
C GLN A 112 5.23 -17.12 -4.50
N VAL A 113 4.05 -16.64 -4.11
CA VAL A 113 3.50 -16.74 -2.76
C VAL A 113 2.17 -17.46 -2.87
N ASP A 114 2.08 -18.65 -2.28
CA ASP A 114 0.85 -19.46 -2.25
C ASP A 114 -0.18 -18.91 -1.25
N THR A 115 0.21 -17.91 -0.46
CA THR A 115 -0.65 -17.27 0.54
C THR A 115 -1.46 -16.13 -0.07
N PRO A 116 -2.79 -16.12 0.12
CA PRO A 116 -3.66 -15.01 -0.28
C PRO A 116 -3.24 -13.67 0.36
N LEU A 117 -3.01 -12.64 -0.46
CA LEU A 117 -2.59 -11.30 -0.01
C LEU A 117 -3.77 -10.35 0.28
N GLU A 118 -5.01 -10.77 0.01
CA GLU A 118 -6.21 -9.92 0.09
C GLU A 118 -6.40 -9.35 1.49
N LYS A 119 -6.16 -10.17 2.53
CA LYS A 119 -6.25 -9.72 3.93
C LYS A 119 -5.27 -8.59 4.23
N TYR A 120 -4.03 -8.72 3.75
CA TYR A 120 -3.00 -7.71 3.95
C TYR A 120 -3.36 -6.41 3.23
N TYR A 121 -3.70 -6.49 1.94
CA TYR A 121 -4.07 -5.32 1.15
C TYR A 121 -5.28 -4.60 1.73
N HIS A 122 -6.29 -5.34 2.20
CA HIS A 122 -7.46 -4.75 2.83
C HIS A 122 -7.12 -4.02 4.12
N SER A 123 -6.32 -4.64 5.01
CA SER A 123 -5.87 -3.98 6.24
C SER A 123 -5.00 -2.75 5.97
N PHE A 124 -4.13 -2.80 4.96
CA PHE A 124 -3.34 -1.65 4.53
C PHE A 124 -4.24 -0.52 4.03
N TYR A 125 -5.20 -0.84 3.14
CA TYR A 125 -6.11 0.13 2.55
C TYR A 125 -6.96 0.84 3.61
N GLU A 126 -7.53 0.09 4.56
CA GLU A 126 -8.26 0.66 5.71
C GLU A 126 -7.36 1.65 6.49
N SER A 127 -6.11 1.28 6.75
CA SER A 127 -5.17 2.14 7.46
C SER A 127 -4.84 3.42 6.67
N PHE A 128 -4.68 3.32 5.34
CA PHE A 128 -4.44 4.45 4.44
C PHE A 128 -5.62 5.44 4.39
N GLN A 129 -6.86 4.94 4.48
CA GLN A 129 -8.04 5.81 4.54
C GLN A 129 -8.07 6.63 5.82
N LEU A 130 -7.72 6.03 6.96
CA LEU A 130 -7.81 6.65 8.28
C LEU A 130 -6.70 7.65 8.59
N GLN A 131 -5.47 7.42 8.11
CA GLN A 131 -4.28 8.18 8.51
C GLN A 131 -3.36 8.49 7.34
N GLU A 132 -2.64 9.60 7.43
CA GLU A 132 -1.48 9.84 6.58
C GLU A 132 -0.31 9.00 7.11
N HIS A 133 0.24 8.16 6.23
CA HIS A 133 1.40 7.33 6.58
C HIS A 133 2.67 8.16 6.46
N GLU A 134 3.14 8.70 7.60
CA GLU A 134 4.52 9.22 7.70
C GLU A 134 5.54 8.08 7.66
N LYS A 135 5.14 6.88 8.11
CA LYS A 135 5.96 5.67 8.09
C LYS A 135 5.21 4.52 7.43
N LEU A 136 5.94 3.73 6.63
CA LEU A 136 5.41 2.53 6.00
C LEU A 136 6.02 1.32 6.69
N HIS A 137 5.16 0.47 7.24
CA HIS A 137 5.55 -0.62 8.12
C HIS A 137 5.58 -1.97 7.41
N THR A 138 6.04 -3.00 8.12
CA THR A 138 5.93 -4.40 7.69
C THR A 138 4.47 -4.84 7.50
N PRO A 139 4.21 -5.87 6.68
CA PRO A 139 2.85 -6.43 6.54
C PRO A 139 2.22 -6.89 7.86
N SER A 140 3.01 -7.41 8.79
CA SER A 140 2.54 -7.87 10.11
C SER A 140 1.96 -6.73 10.96
N PHE A 141 2.48 -5.51 10.83
CA PHE A 141 1.94 -4.31 11.49
C PHE A 141 0.48 -4.05 11.10
N TYR A 142 0.18 -4.09 9.79
CA TYR A 142 -1.16 -3.82 9.29
C TYR A 142 -2.16 -4.92 9.67
N ALA A 143 -1.69 -6.16 9.88
CA ALA A 143 -2.51 -7.22 10.43
C ALA A 143 -3.04 -6.88 11.84
N ILE A 144 -2.23 -6.23 12.68
CA ILE A 144 -2.54 -5.92 14.08
C ILE A 144 -3.30 -4.60 14.23
N ILE A 145 -2.98 -3.58 13.42
CA ILE A 145 -3.56 -2.23 13.60
C ILE A 145 -5.07 -2.21 13.37
N LYS A 146 -5.58 -3.10 12.51
CA LYS A 146 -7.01 -3.28 12.27
C LYS A 146 -7.76 -3.56 13.57
N ASP A 147 -7.25 -4.46 14.40
CA ASP A 147 -7.88 -4.84 15.66
C ASP A 147 -7.81 -3.72 16.68
N LYS A 148 -6.68 -2.99 16.74
CA LYS A 148 -6.53 -1.83 17.62
C LYS A 148 -7.47 -0.67 17.24
N ASN A 149 -7.66 -0.41 15.95
CA ASN A 149 -8.57 0.63 15.48
C ASN A 149 -10.04 0.28 15.75
N LYS A 150 -10.44 -0.99 15.60
CA LYS A 150 -11.79 -1.46 16.00
C LYS A 150 -12.06 -1.27 17.50
N VAL A 151 -11.08 -1.58 18.35
CA VAL A 151 -11.18 -1.38 19.81
C VAL A 151 -11.30 0.11 20.15
N LYS A 152 -10.53 0.99 19.48
CA LYS A 152 -10.60 2.44 19.69
C LYS A 152 -11.91 3.07 19.20
N ASN A 153 -12.49 2.57 18.12
CA ASN A 153 -13.76 3.06 17.57
C ASN A 153 -14.99 2.45 18.27
N GLY A 154 -14.81 1.65 19.33
CA GLY A 154 -15.91 1.09 20.10
C GLY A 154 -16.66 -0.06 19.41
N GLU A 155 -16.18 -0.59 18.29
CA GLU A 155 -16.82 -1.65 17.50
C GLU A 155 -16.59 -3.07 18.08
N TRP A 156 -16.15 -3.18 19.34
CA TRP A 156 -15.86 -4.47 19.94
C TRP A 156 -17.13 -5.18 20.43
N ASN A 157 -17.77 -5.94 19.54
CA ASN A 157 -18.82 -6.90 19.88
C ASN A 157 -18.21 -8.24 20.31
N GLY A 158 -17.61 -8.28 21.50
CA GLY A 158 -17.14 -9.53 22.09
C GLY A 158 -18.29 -10.35 22.67
N LYS A 159 -18.79 -11.36 21.93
CA LYS A 159 -19.36 -12.54 22.59
C LYS A 159 -18.19 -13.34 23.15
N LYS A 160 -18.07 -13.34 24.49
CA LYS A 160 -17.24 -14.31 25.21
C LYS A 160 -17.83 -15.72 24.98
N THR A 161 -16.99 -16.64 24.52
CA THR A 161 -17.15 -18.08 24.76
C THR A 161 -15.93 -18.55 25.51
#